data_AF-A0A645ENR4-F1
#
_entry.id   AF-A0A645ENR4-F1
#
_cell.length_a   1.000
_cell.length_b   1.000
_cell.length_c   1.000
_cell.angle_alpha   90.00
_cell.angle_beta   90.00
_cell.angle_gamma   90.00
#
_symmetry.space_group_name_H-M   'P 1'
#
loop_
_entity.id
_entity.type
_entity.pdbx_description
1 polymer ?
#
loop_
_entity_poly.entity_id
_entity_poly.type
_entity_poly.pdbx_seq_one_letter_code
_entity_poly.pdbx_strand_id
1 'polypeptide(L)'
;MMNQKAQELGMKDTHYVNTTGLHNDNHYSTLYDISLLLDYALQNDFFKEVFTSDTYQAGISKNYPTQGLKMESTSYKYINNPGSNVPYKVTIEGFNGSKSGYTVEARYCLASSATINEMDLILITAHAWVERKIPSHYLDAGTIYNYYRDSYQRQMIFNLNDVIKESEIKYRFLDRNVEWKMDEAILLDVPSDPNELVIEVTIPEVIKEKIKKGDVVGEVIVMAYGEVIYQKDIISNQNIRQNIILHSLANAVDWIQNNILVSGLIIIVVCGGIILVSRKKH
;
A
#
# COMPACT_ATOMS: atom_id res chain seq x y z
N MET A 1 11.83 19.84 -22.39
CA MET A 1 10.64 18.96 -22.44
C MET A 1 10.83 17.70 -21.59
N MET A 2 11.79 16.80 -21.88
CA MET A 2 11.98 15.56 -21.08
C MET A 2 12.26 15.83 -19.59
N ASN A 3 13.25 16.66 -19.25
CA ASN A 3 13.58 16.99 -17.86
C ASN A 3 12.45 17.70 -17.12
N GLN A 4 11.65 18.50 -17.83
CA GLN A 4 10.47 19.14 -17.25
C GLN A 4 9.41 18.10 -16.89
N LYS A 5 9.13 17.14 -17.79
CA LYS A 5 8.22 16.04 -17.49
C LYS A 5 8.74 15.18 -16.32
N ALA A 6 10.04 14.89 -16.27
CA ALA A 6 10.64 14.18 -15.14
C ALA A 6 10.36 14.89 -13.80
N GLN A 7 10.54 16.22 -13.76
CA GLN A 7 10.21 17.02 -12.57
C GLN A 7 8.71 16.99 -12.24
N GLU A 8 7.82 17.10 -13.23
CA GLU A 8 6.36 16.99 -13.03
C GLU A 8 5.94 15.65 -12.43
N LEU A 9 6.64 14.56 -12.79
CA LEU A 9 6.38 13.21 -12.26
C LEU A 9 7.07 12.95 -10.91
N GLY A 10 7.85 13.90 -10.40
CA GLY A 10 8.59 13.72 -9.15
C GLY A 10 9.82 12.83 -9.28
N MET A 11 10.35 12.65 -10.49
CA MET A 11 11.59 11.90 -10.76
C MET A 11 12.80 12.75 -10.34
N LYS A 12 13.17 12.66 -9.06
CA LYS A 12 14.13 13.59 -8.41
C LYS A 12 15.58 13.31 -8.80
N ASP A 13 15.87 12.09 -9.20
CA ASP A 13 17.21 11.57 -9.46
C ASP A 13 17.36 11.18 -10.94
N THR A 14 16.72 11.95 -11.83
CA THR A 14 16.77 11.77 -13.28
C THR A 14 17.23 13.05 -13.99
N HIS A 15 18.14 12.88 -14.97
CA HIS A 15 18.48 13.92 -15.93
C HIS A 15 18.66 13.31 -17.33
N TYR A 16 17.92 13.83 -18.30
CA TYR A 16 18.01 13.46 -19.71
C TYR A 16 18.82 14.50 -20.49
N VAL A 17 19.87 14.02 -21.15
CA VAL A 17 20.73 14.84 -22.04
C VAL A 17 20.34 14.71 -23.51
N ASN A 18 19.74 13.58 -23.90
CA ASN A 18 19.39 13.27 -25.28
C ASN A 18 18.14 12.39 -25.35
N THR A 19 17.56 12.25 -26.55
CA THR A 19 16.32 11.48 -26.79
C THR A 19 16.58 10.01 -27.17
N THR A 20 17.83 9.65 -27.41
CA THR A 20 18.22 8.34 -27.95
C THR A 20 18.61 7.32 -26.87
N GLY A 21 18.95 7.80 -25.67
CA GLY A 21 19.52 6.98 -24.60
C GLY A 21 21.00 6.63 -24.81
N LEU A 22 21.70 7.26 -25.78
CA LEU A 22 23.14 7.13 -25.91
C LEU A 22 23.85 7.69 -24.67
N HIS A 23 24.94 7.02 -24.27
CA HIS A 23 25.64 7.32 -23.03
C HIS A 23 26.15 8.76 -22.97
N ASN A 24 25.98 9.35 -21.80
CA ASN A 24 26.57 10.61 -21.36
C ASN A 24 26.57 10.58 -19.83
N ASP A 25 27.63 11.08 -19.19
CA ASP A 25 27.75 11.05 -17.72
C ASP A 25 26.61 11.80 -17.01
N ASN A 26 26.04 12.83 -17.64
CA ASN A 26 24.91 13.57 -17.11
C ASN A 26 23.56 12.95 -17.53
N HIS A 27 23.53 11.86 -18.29
CA HIS A 27 22.31 11.15 -18.66
C HIS A 27 22.08 9.98 -17.70
N TYR A 28 21.30 10.20 -16.65
CA TYR A 28 21.09 9.24 -15.57
C TYR A 28 19.63 9.20 -15.09
N SER A 29 19.30 8.12 -14.39
CA SER A 29 18.02 7.91 -13.71
C SER A 29 18.20 6.85 -12.62
N THR A 30 17.19 6.68 -11.76
CA THR A 30 17.11 5.58 -10.79
C THR A 30 16.05 4.55 -11.18
N LEU A 31 16.09 3.37 -10.55
CA LEU A 31 15.05 2.34 -10.74
C LEU A 31 13.66 2.86 -10.34
N TYR A 32 13.59 3.58 -9.21
CA TYR A 32 12.36 4.17 -8.70
C TYR A 32 11.79 5.20 -9.68
N ASP A 33 12.61 6.14 -10.16
CA ASP A 33 12.14 7.16 -11.11
C ASP A 33 11.65 6.56 -12.42
N ILE A 34 12.32 5.53 -12.94
CA ILE A 34 11.86 4.81 -14.13
C ILE A 34 10.55 4.05 -13.87
N SER A 35 10.32 3.52 -12.66
CA SER A 35 9.02 2.92 -12.32
C SER A 35 7.89 3.95 -12.33
N LEU A 36 8.12 5.16 -11.80
CA LEU A 36 7.15 6.27 -11.87
C LEU A 36 6.85 6.66 -13.33
N LEU A 37 7.88 6.74 -14.16
CA LEU A 37 7.72 7.05 -15.58
C LEU A 37 6.92 5.97 -16.31
N LEU A 38 7.23 4.70 -16.09
CA LEU A 38 6.55 3.59 -16.75
C LEU A 38 5.09 3.51 -16.30
N ASP A 39 4.82 3.64 -15.00
CA ASP A 39 3.46 3.69 -14.46
C ASP A 39 2.65 4.81 -15.10
N TYR A 40 3.19 6.04 -15.11
CA TYR A 40 2.57 7.18 -15.78
C TYR A 40 2.32 6.93 -17.28
N ALA A 41 3.31 6.37 -17.99
CA ALA A 41 3.20 6.14 -19.43
C ALA A 41 2.14 5.08 -19.76
N LEU A 42 1.99 4.05 -18.93
CA LEU A 42 0.98 3.00 -19.10
C LEU A 42 -0.46 3.49 -18.93
N GLN A 43 -0.68 4.66 -18.34
CA GLN A 43 -1.99 5.33 -18.31
C GLN A 43 -2.40 5.94 -19.66
N ASN A 44 -1.47 6.03 -20.62
CA ASN A 44 -1.78 6.46 -21.98
C ASN A 44 -2.11 5.25 -22.85
N ASP A 45 -3.36 5.15 -23.32
CA ASP A 45 -3.84 3.99 -24.10
C ASP A 45 -2.97 3.67 -25.33
N PHE A 46 -2.53 4.70 -26.05
CA PHE A 46 -1.68 4.52 -27.23
C PHE A 46 -0.29 4.01 -26.86
N PHE A 47 0.35 4.58 -25.82
CA PHE A 47 1.62 4.05 -25.34
C PHE A 47 1.47 2.61 -24.87
N LYS A 48 0.40 2.30 -24.12
CA LYS A 48 0.11 0.94 -23.64
C LYS A 48 -0.02 -0.04 -24.80
N GLU A 49 -0.80 0.30 -25.83
CA GLU A 49 -0.93 -0.50 -27.05
C GLU A 49 0.44 -0.79 -27.70
N VAL A 50 1.28 0.24 -27.88
CA VAL A 50 2.61 0.09 -28.48
C VAL A 50 3.54 -0.73 -27.58
N PHE A 51 3.52 -0.49 -26.27
CA PHE A 51 4.37 -1.14 -25.29
C PHE A 51 4.07 -2.63 -25.14
N THR A 52 2.80 -3.02 -25.27
CA THR A 52 2.35 -4.42 -25.17
C THR A 52 2.30 -5.17 -26.49
N SER A 53 2.64 -4.52 -27.60
CA SER A 53 2.68 -5.15 -28.92
C SER A 53 3.90 -6.06 -29.07
N ASP A 54 3.69 -7.29 -29.53
CA ASP A 54 4.77 -8.21 -29.89
C ASP A 54 5.46 -7.82 -31.20
N THR A 55 4.67 -7.35 -32.15
CA THR A 55 5.03 -7.06 -33.53
C THR A 55 4.17 -5.91 -34.05
N TYR A 56 4.70 -5.14 -34.99
CA TYR A 56 3.97 -4.10 -35.69
C TYR A 56 4.37 -4.08 -37.16
N GLN A 57 3.37 -4.03 -38.04
CA GLN A 57 3.56 -3.93 -39.48
C GLN A 57 3.28 -2.49 -39.93
N ALA A 58 4.34 -1.72 -40.13
CA ALA A 58 4.22 -0.41 -40.75
C ALA A 58 3.87 -0.57 -42.23
N GLY A 59 3.09 0.38 -42.75
CA GLY A 59 2.71 0.42 -44.16
C GLY A 59 3.87 0.64 -45.12
N ILE A 60 3.56 0.57 -46.41
CA ILE A 60 4.51 0.81 -47.50
C ILE A 60 5.07 2.23 -47.41
N SER A 61 6.38 2.35 -47.59
CA SER A 61 7.08 3.65 -47.65
C SER A 61 8.14 3.63 -48.75
N LYS A 62 8.75 4.78 -49.06
CA LYS A 62 9.84 4.88 -50.03
C LYS A 62 11.00 3.92 -49.71
N ASN A 63 11.31 3.72 -48.42
CA ASN A 63 12.39 2.84 -47.97
C ASN A 63 11.96 1.37 -47.90
N TYR A 64 10.65 1.12 -47.84
CA TYR A 64 10.05 -0.22 -47.74
C TYR A 64 8.87 -0.35 -48.72
N PRO A 65 9.12 -0.38 -50.04
CA PRO A 65 8.10 -0.17 -51.06
C PRO A 65 7.17 -1.37 -51.31
N THR A 66 7.52 -2.56 -50.81
CA THR A 66 6.79 -3.81 -51.12
C THR A 66 5.82 -4.21 -50.02
N GLN A 67 6.34 -4.51 -48.83
CA GLN A 67 5.57 -5.05 -47.71
C GLN A 67 5.53 -4.09 -46.50
N GLY A 68 6.15 -2.90 -46.62
CA GLY A 68 6.38 -2.03 -45.48
C GLY A 68 7.45 -2.56 -44.53
N LEU A 69 7.48 -2.04 -43.30
CA LEU A 69 8.47 -2.42 -42.29
C LEU A 69 7.81 -3.22 -41.17
N LYS A 70 8.21 -4.49 -41.04
CA LYS A 70 7.88 -5.29 -39.86
C LYS A 70 8.85 -4.95 -38.73
N MET A 71 8.31 -4.57 -37.58
CA MET A 71 9.03 -4.34 -36.34
C MET A 71 8.64 -5.43 -35.34
N GLU A 72 9.61 -5.97 -34.62
CA GLU A 72 9.39 -7.02 -33.64
C GLU A 72 10.03 -6.59 -32.32
N SER A 73 9.32 -6.80 -31.23
CA SER A 73 9.84 -6.53 -29.90
C SER A 73 10.97 -7.50 -29.58
N THR A 74 12.10 -6.94 -29.12
CA THR A 74 13.29 -7.74 -28.78
C THR A 74 13.02 -8.67 -27.59
N SER A 75 12.11 -8.29 -26.69
CA SER A 75 11.85 -9.02 -25.45
C SER A 75 11.07 -10.30 -25.67
N TYR A 76 10.08 -10.30 -26.58
CA TYR A 76 9.34 -11.51 -26.96
C TYR A 76 10.19 -12.54 -27.70
N LYS A 77 11.44 -12.24 -28.03
CA LYS A 77 12.39 -13.27 -28.47
C LYS A 77 12.81 -14.20 -27.31
N TYR A 78 12.81 -13.69 -26.08
CA TYR A 78 13.33 -14.36 -24.88
C TYR A 78 12.22 -14.70 -23.87
N ILE A 79 11.11 -13.98 -23.88
CA ILE A 79 9.99 -14.15 -22.95
C ILE A 79 8.82 -14.81 -23.69
N ASN A 80 8.23 -15.86 -23.10
CA ASN A 80 6.99 -16.52 -23.56
C ASN A 80 6.96 -16.96 -25.03
N ASN A 81 8.12 -17.17 -25.65
CA ASN A 81 8.21 -17.55 -27.07
C ASN A 81 8.76 -18.97 -27.23
N PRO A 82 7.89 -20.00 -27.26
CA PRO A 82 8.32 -21.38 -27.41
C PRO A 82 9.02 -21.62 -28.76
N GLY A 83 8.66 -20.89 -29.81
CA GLY A 83 9.25 -21.02 -31.16
C GLY A 83 10.61 -20.35 -31.35
N SER A 84 11.08 -19.56 -30.39
CA SER A 84 12.39 -18.89 -30.49
C SER A 84 13.55 -19.89 -30.43
N ASN A 85 14.62 -19.71 -31.20
CA ASN A 85 15.80 -20.59 -31.16
C ASN A 85 16.91 -20.07 -30.23
N VAL A 86 16.58 -19.16 -29.32
CA VAL A 86 17.55 -18.66 -28.33
C VAL A 86 17.79 -19.69 -27.22
N PRO A 87 19.04 -19.83 -26.75
CA PRO A 87 19.40 -20.82 -25.74
C PRO A 87 18.83 -20.52 -24.34
N TYR A 88 18.48 -19.26 -24.06
CA TYR A 88 17.95 -18.82 -22.77
C TYR A 88 16.60 -18.17 -22.99
N LYS A 89 15.58 -18.69 -22.30
CA LYS A 89 14.22 -18.17 -22.33
C LYS A 89 13.66 -18.17 -20.94
N VAL A 90 12.67 -17.31 -20.72
CA VAL A 90 11.88 -17.29 -19.50
C VAL A 90 10.40 -17.36 -19.83
N THR A 91 9.66 -17.95 -18.90
CA THR A 91 8.21 -17.85 -18.86
C THR A 91 7.85 -16.86 -17.77
N ILE A 92 7.08 -15.84 -18.14
CA ILE A 92 6.52 -14.84 -17.23
C ILE A 92 5.02 -14.82 -17.49
N GLU A 93 4.24 -15.34 -16.55
CA GLU A 93 2.78 -15.31 -16.66
C GLU A 93 2.27 -13.86 -16.74
N GLY A 94 1.26 -13.63 -17.57
CA GLY A 94 0.66 -12.30 -17.73
C GLY A 94 1.62 -11.22 -18.21
N PHE A 95 2.75 -11.58 -18.85
CA PHE A 95 3.70 -10.60 -19.38
C PHE A 95 3.02 -9.67 -20.40
N ASN A 96 3.00 -8.38 -20.07
CA ASN A 96 2.32 -7.37 -20.87
C ASN A 96 3.25 -6.77 -21.91
N GLY A 97 4.48 -6.42 -21.53
CA GLY A 97 5.39 -5.72 -22.43
C GLY A 97 6.65 -5.23 -21.71
N SER A 98 7.60 -4.69 -22.48
CA SER A 98 8.81 -4.11 -21.90
C SER A 98 9.57 -3.20 -22.84
N LYS A 99 10.44 -2.39 -22.24
CA LYS A 99 11.51 -1.66 -22.91
C LYS A 99 12.86 -2.15 -22.39
N SER A 100 13.64 -2.78 -23.28
CA SER A 100 15.02 -3.14 -22.98
C SER A 100 15.99 -2.04 -23.40
N GLY A 101 17.18 -2.03 -22.78
CA GLY A 101 18.25 -1.08 -23.05
C GLY A 101 19.62 -1.68 -22.80
N TYR A 102 20.63 -1.17 -23.53
CA TYR A 102 22.02 -1.55 -23.32
C TYR A 102 22.97 -0.42 -23.73
N THR A 103 23.88 -0.06 -22.83
CA THR A 103 25.17 0.60 -23.15
C THR A 103 26.29 -0.16 -22.45
N VAL A 104 27.55 0.18 -22.75
CA VAL A 104 28.69 -0.44 -22.04
C VAL A 104 28.64 -0.13 -20.55
N GLU A 105 28.22 1.09 -20.21
CA GLU A 105 28.17 1.65 -18.86
C GLU A 105 26.90 1.21 -18.11
N ALA A 106 25.74 1.28 -18.76
CA ALA A 106 24.46 0.89 -18.14
C ALA A 106 24.26 -0.63 -18.08
N ARG A 107 25.01 -1.39 -18.90
CA ARG A 107 24.81 -2.83 -19.15
C ARG A 107 23.35 -3.13 -19.52
N TYR A 108 22.88 -4.34 -19.28
CA TYR A 108 21.52 -4.73 -19.60
C TYR A 108 20.52 -4.12 -18.60
N CYS A 109 19.53 -3.41 -19.14
CA CYS A 109 18.41 -2.85 -18.39
C CYS A 109 17.08 -3.31 -18.98
N LEU A 110 16.07 -3.39 -18.12
CA LEU A 110 14.70 -3.72 -18.50
C LEU A 110 13.71 -2.89 -17.69
N ALA A 111 12.78 -2.25 -18.36
CA ALA A 111 11.54 -1.77 -17.75
C ALA A 111 10.40 -2.64 -18.29
N SER A 112 9.69 -3.36 -17.44
CA SER A 112 8.69 -4.35 -17.86
C SER A 112 7.42 -4.29 -17.01
N SER A 113 6.34 -4.85 -17.54
CA SER A 113 5.10 -5.05 -16.78
C SER A 113 4.52 -6.44 -17.02
N ALA A 114 3.89 -6.99 -15.99
CA ALA A 114 3.10 -8.20 -16.05
C ALA A 114 1.90 -8.12 -15.10
N THR A 115 0.79 -8.75 -15.46
CA THR A 115 -0.37 -8.90 -14.58
C THR A 115 -0.41 -10.33 -14.03
N ILE A 116 -0.13 -10.49 -12.74
CA ILE A 116 0.06 -11.80 -12.08
C ILE A 116 -0.85 -11.89 -10.86
N ASN A 117 -1.66 -12.94 -10.75
CA ASN A 117 -2.65 -13.11 -9.66
C ASN A 117 -3.52 -11.85 -9.46
N GLU A 118 -3.96 -11.24 -10.56
CA GLU A 118 -4.70 -9.95 -10.60
C GLU A 118 -3.90 -8.72 -10.11
N MET A 119 -2.62 -8.88 -9.75
CA MET A 119 -1.71 -7.79 -9.39
C MET A 119 -1.04 -7.24 -10.65
N ASP A 120 -1.15 -5.94 -10.87
CA ASP A 120 -0.42 -5.25 -11.95
C ASP A 120 0.97 -4.87 -11.44
N LEU A 121 1.99 -5.57 -11.95
CA LEU A 121 3.37 -5.42 -11.52
C LEU A 121 4.17 -4.64 -12.57
N ILE A 122 5.01 -3.73 -12.08
CA ILE A 122 6.06 -3.07 -12.86
C ILE A 122 7.41 -3.50 -12.27
N LEU A 123 8.30 -4.01 -13.11
CA LEU A 123 9.65 -4.38 -12.71
C LEU A 123 10.68 -3.61 -13.55
N ILE A 124 11.55 -2.89 -12.83
CA ILE A 124 12.71 -2.21 -13.41
C ILE A 124 13.99 -2.92 -12.94
N THR A 125 14.78 -3.41 -13.88
CA THR A 125 16.13 -3.92 -13.63
C THR A 125 17.15 -3.07 -14.38
N ALA A 126 18.32 -2.87 -13.78
CA ALA A 126 19.42 -2.15 -14.41
C ALA A 126 20.75 -2.81 -14.07
N HIS A 127 21.75 -2.53 -14.90
CA HIS A 127 23.12 -2.97 -14.67
C HIS A 127 23.30 -4.49 -14.53
N ALA A 128 22.42 -5.27 -15.17
CA ALA A 128 22.45 -6.72 -15.09
C ALA A 128 23.72 -7.29 -15.74
N TRP A 129 24.16 -8.45 -15.24
CA TRP A 129 25.43 -9.07 -15.61
C TRP A 129 25.57 -9.29 -17.13
N VAL A 130 26.73 -8.97 -17.70
CA VAL A 130 26.96 -9.14 -19.14
C VAL A 130 27.77 -10.40 -19.37
N GLU A 131 27.11 -11.45 -19.87
CA GLU A 131 27.76 -12.64 -20.40
C GLU A 131 27.33 -12.87 -21.85
N ARG A 132 28.26 -13.36 -22.67
CA ARG A 132 28.05 -13.51 -24.11
C ARG A 132 26.86 -14.44 -24.36
N LYS A 133 25.81 -13.89 -25.00
CA LYS A 133 24.55 -14.56 -25.36
C LYS A 133 23.56 -14.81 -24.21
N ILE A 134 23.85 -14.37 -22.98
CA ILE A 134 22.93 -14.49 -21.85
C ILE A 134 22.27 -13.13 -21.59
N PRO A 135 20.95 -12.99 -21.85
CA PRO A 135 20.25 -11.76 -21.55
C PRO A 135 19.78 -11.79 -20.08
N SER A 136 20.73 -11.61 -19.16
CA SER A 136 20.53 -11.68 -17.69
C SER A 136 19.30 -10.91 -17.20
N HIS A 137 19.10 -9.67 -17.65
CA HIS A 137 17.92 -8.86 -17.33
C HIS A 137 16.56 -9.55 -17.57
N TYR A 138 16.43 -10.42 -18.59
CA TYR A 138 15.21 -11.21 -18.78
C TYR A 138 15.14 -12.41 -17.84
N LEU A 139 16.28 -13.03 -17.52
CA LEU A 139 16.35 -14.10 -16.52
C LEU A 139 15.97 -13.57 -15.13
N ASP A 140 16.56 -12.45 -14.72
CA ASP A 140 16.28 -11.77 -13.45
C ASP A 140 14.79 -11.40 -13.37
N ALA A 141 14.23 -10.85 -14.46
CA ALA A 141 12.80 -10.57 -14.53
C ALA A 141 11.96 -11.83 -14.37
N GLY A 142 12.32 -12.92 -15.07
CA GLY A 142 11.67 -14.21 -14.90
C GLY A 142 11.69 -14.71 -13.46
N THR A 143 12.84 -14.64 -12.79
CA THR A 143 12.98 -15.03 -11.38
C THR A 143 12.08 -14.20 -10.47
N ILE A 144 12.11 -12.87 -10.60
CA ILE A 144 11.37 -11.95 -9.72
C ILE A 144 9.86 -12.08 -9.94
N TYR A 145 9.39 -12.05 -11.20
CA TYR A 145 7.96 -12.20 -11.48
C TYR A 145 7.41 -13.55 -11.02
N ASN A 146 8.16 -14.64 -11.22
CA ASN A 146 7.74 -15.95 -10.74
C ASN A 146 7.73 -16.02 -9.21
N TYR A 147 8.65 -15.35 -8.52
CA TYR A 147 8.59 -15.21 -7.06
C TYR A 147 7.30 -14.52 -6.61
N TYR A 148 6.90 -13.41 -7.24
CA TYR A 148 5.63 -12.74 -6.93
C TYR A 148 4.41 -13.61 -7.26
N ARG A 149 4.43 -14.35 -8.38
CA ARG A 149 3.37 -15.33 -8.69
C ARG A 149 3.21 -16.37 -7.58
N ASP A 150 4.32 -16.90 -7.10
CA ASP A 150 4.32 -18.04 -6.18
C ASP A 150 4.12 -17.61 -4.72
N SER A 151 4.47 -16.37 -4.36
CA SER A 151 4.55 -15.93 -2.97
C SER A 151 3.60 -14.78 -2.60
N TYR A 152 2.92 -14.17 -3.56
CA TYR A 152 2.00 -13.05 -3.32
C TYR A 152 0.65 -13.26 -3.99
N GLN A 153 -0.37 -12.63 -3.41
CA GLN A 153 -1.74 -12.62 -3.90
C GLN A 153 -2.42 -11.29 -3.62
N ARG A 154 -3.37 -10.92 -4.46
CA ARG A 154 -4.31 -9.83 -4.21
C ARG A 154 -5.41 -10.33 -3.27
N GLN A 155 -5.49 -9.77 -2.06
CA GLN A 155 -6.43 -10.18 -1.02
C GLN A 155 -7.31 -9.02 -0.55
N MET A 156 -8.62 -9.26 -0.49
CA MET A 156 -9.55 -8.37 0.18
C MET A 156 -9.41 -8.55 1.70
N ILE A 157 -8.81 -7.56 2.36
CA ILE A 157 -8.60 -7.55 3.81
C ILE A 157 -9.90 -7.20 4.53
N PHE A 158 -10.62 -6.19 4.02
CA PHE A 158 -11.93 -5.80 4.50
C PHE A 158 -12.82 -5.33 3.34
N ASN A 159 -14.11 -5.59 3.43
CA ASN A 159 -15.13 -5.01 2.57
C ASN A 159 -15.66 -3.69 3.16
N LEU A 160 -16.24 -2.86 2.29
CA LEU A 160 -17.04 -1.73 2.71
C LEU A 160 -18.16 -2.20 3.66
N ASN A 161 -18.30 -1.53 4.81
CA ASN A 161 -19.26 -1.82 5.89
C ASN A 161 -19.00 -3.08 6.73
N ASP A 162 -17.87 -3.78 6.56
CA ASP A 162 -17.51 -4.89 7.46
C ASP A 162 -17.46 -4.39 8.91
N VAL A 163 -18.04 -5.16 9.83
CA VAL A 163 -17.97 -4.88 11.27
C VAL A 163 -16.61 -5.34 11.78
N ILE A 164 -15.77 -4.39 12.18
CA ILE A 164 -14.38 -4.65 12.57
C ILE A 164 -14.22 -4.88 14.08
N LYS A 165 -15.06 -4.24 14.89
CA LYS A 165 -15.08 -4.41 16.35
C LYS A 165 -16.43 -3.96 16.91
N GLU A 166 -16.83 -4.57 18.02
CA GLU A 166 -17.90 -4.07 18.88
C GLU A 166 -17.29 -3.54 20.19
N SER A 167 -17.75 -2.38 20.66
CA SER A 167 -17.33 -1.79 21.93
C SER A 167 -18.52 -1.57 22.87
N GLU A 168 -18.31 -1.76 24.17
CA GLU A 168 -19.26 -1.36 25.21
C GLU A 168 -19.12 0.15 25.50
N ILE A 169 -20.23 0.88 25.54
CA ILE A 169 -20.32 2.29 25.91
C ILE A 169 -20.71 2.38 27.37
N LYS A 170 -19.81 2.89 28.22
CA LYS A 170 -20.13 3.18 29.62
C LYS A 170 -21.05 4.39 29.75
N TYR A 171 -21.71 4.45 30.90
CA TYR A 171 -22.56 5.57 31.30
C TYR A 171 -23.77 5.80 30.39
N ARG A 172 -24.39 4.72 29.89
CA ARG A 172 -25.68 4.74 29.20
C ARG A 172 -26.72 3.86 29.90
N PHE A 173 -27.99 4.24 29.81
CA PHE A 173 -29.09 3.42 30.32
C PHE A 173 -29.51 2.33 29.33
N LEU A 174 -29.59 2.67 28.03
CA LEU A 174 -29.93 1.80 26.91
C LEU A 174 -28.86 1.93 25.81
N ASP A 175 -28.84 1.00 24.84
CA ASP A 175 -27.94 1.01 23.68
C ASP A 175 -26.46 1.18 24.08
N ARG A 176 -25.99 0.22 24.87
CA ARG A 176 -24.64 0.18 25.44
C ARG A 176 -23.60 -0.40 24.49
N ASN A 177 -23.95 -0.79 23.28
CA ASN A 177 -22.99 -1.36 22.34
C ASN A 177 -22.90 -0.49 21.09
N VAL A 178 -21.72 -0.44 20.50
CA VAL A 178 -21.46 0.18 19.20
C VAL A 178 -20.65 -0.76 18.33
N GLU A 179 -21.13 -0.97 17.12
CA GLU A 179 -20.36 -1.59 16.04
C GLU A 179 -19.55 -0.51 15.31
N TRP A 180 -18.26 -0.78 15.14
CA TRP A 180 -17.38 -0.02 14.27
C TRP A 180 -17.30 -0.73 12.93
N LYS A 181 -17.44 0.03 11.85
CA LYS A 181 -17.50 -0.52 10.49
C LYS A 181 -16.49 0.16 9.59
N MET A 182 -15.99 -0.59 8.62
CA MET A 182 -15.16 -0.02 7.57
C MET A 182 -15.95 0.95 6.69
N ASP A 183 -15.34 2.09 6.42
CA ASP A 183 -15.86 3.14 5.54
C ASP A 183 -15.41 2.97 4.08
N GLU A 184 -14.49 2.04 3.80
CA GLU A 184 -14.07 1.63 2.46
C GLU A 184 -13.66 0.15 2.42
N ALA A 185 -13.58 -0.41 1.23
CA ALA A 185 -12.97 -1.72 1.04
C ALA A 185 -11.44 -1.58 1.01
N ILE A 186 -10.74 -2.52 1.66
CA ILE A 186 -9.28 -2.59 1.68
C ILE A 186 -8.87 -3.83 0.89
N LEU A 187 -8.29 -3.60 -0.28
CA LEU A 187 -7.74 -4.61 -1.17
C LEU A 187 -6.24 -4.37 -1.29
N LEU A 188 -5.43 -5.36 -0.89
CA LEU A 188 -3.97 -5.25 -0.86
C LEU A 188 -3.31 -6.43 -1.54
N ASP A 189 -2.12 -6.19 -2.06
CA ASP A 189 -1.23 -7.22 -2.58
C ASP A 189 -0.33 -7.68 -1.41
N VAL A 190 -0.55 -8.90 -0.92
CA VAL A 190 0.02 -9.42 0.33
C VAL A 190 0.72 -10.76 0.13
N PRO A 191 1.61 -11.17 1.05
CA PRO A 191 2.19 -12.51 1.02
C PRO A 191 1.09 -13.58 1.08
N SER A 192 1.27 -14.63 0.29
CA SER A 192 0.37 -15.79 0.28
C SER A 192 0.53 -16.66 1.53
N ASP A 193 1.67 -16.58 2.22
CA ASP A 193 1.88 -17.25 3.51
C ASP A 193 1.19 -16.44 4.63
N PRO A 194 0.15 -16.98 5.29
CA PRO A 194 -0.53 -16.28 6.37
C PRO A 194 0.34 -16.04 7.60
N ASN A 195 1.47 -16.74 7.77
CA ASN A 195 2.40 -16.48 8.87
C ASN A 195 3.21 -15.19 8.66
N GLU A 196 3.29 -14.72 7.41
CA GLU A 196 4.01 -13.50 7.04
C GLU A 196 3.08 -12.29 6.93
N LEU A 197 1.79 -12.46 7.23
CA LEU A 197 0.77 -11.42 7.18
C LEU A 197 0.11 -11.25 8.55
N VAL A 198 0.16 -10.03 9.09
CA VAL A 198 -0.48 -9.68 10.36
C VAL A 198 -1.44 -8.52 10.13
N ILE A 199 -2.69 -8.67 10.57
CA ILE A 199 -3.71 -7.62 10.51
C ILE A 199 -4.12 -7.29 11.94
N GLU A 200 -3.83 -6.07 12.38
CA GLU A 200 -4.17 -5.58 13.71
C GLU A 200 -5.23 -4.49 13.62
N VAL A 201 -6.28 -4.62 14.44
CA VAL A 201 -7.32 -3.61 14.60
C VAL A 201 -7.30 -3.16 16.05
N THR A 202 -6.91 -1.91 16.27
CA THR A 202 -6.84 -1.31 17.60
C THR A 202 -8.02 -0.39 17.81
N ILE A 203 -9.07 -0.88 18.48
CA ILE A 203 -10.22 -0.08 18.92
C ILE A 203 -10.50 -0.42 20.39
N PRO A 204 -10.74 0.56 21.27
CA PRO A 204 -11.01 0.29 22.68
C PRO A 204 -12.27 -0.58 22.85
N GLU A 205 -12.16 -1.66 23.62
CA GLU A 205 -13.31 -2.53 23.92
C GLU A 205 -14.39 -1.82 24.73
N VAL A 206 -13.98 -0.81 25.51
CA VAL A 206 -14.88 -0.02 26.35
C VAL A 206 -14.68 1.46 26.08
N ILE A 207 -15.73 2.11 25.58
CA ILE A 207 -15.79 3.56 25.37
C ILE A 207 -16.23 4.24 26.69
N LYS A 208 -15.29 4.94 27.31
CA LYS A 208 -15.51 5.74 28.53
C LYS A 208 -15.59 7.24 28.28
N GLU A 209 -15.42 7.68 27.03
CA GLU A 209 -15.44 9.11 26.66
C GLU A 209 -16.57 9.42 25.67
N LYS A 210 -16.83 10.71 25.46
CA LYS A 210 -17.76 11.15 24.42
C LYS A 210 -17.01 11.16 23.09
N ILE A 211 -17.61 10.57 22.06
CA ILE A 211 -17.05 10.55 20.70
C ILE A 211 -17.98 11.36 19.80
N LYS A 212 -17.43 12.26 18.99
CA LYS A 212 -18.16 12.95 17.93
C LYS A 212 -17.98 12.22 16.61
N LYS A 213 -18.95 12.39 15.72
CA LYS A 213 -18.79 11.98 14.32
C LYS A 213 -17.57 12.69 13.73
N GLY A 214 -16.68 11.93 13.11
CA GLY A 214 -15.41 12.43 12.56
C GLY A 214 -14.21 12.25 13.49
N ASP A 215 -14.41 11.85 14.76
CA ASP A 215 -13.29 11.56 15.66
C ASP A 215 -12.64 10.22 15.28
N VAL A 216 -11.31 10.13 15.41
CA VAL A 216 -10.56 8.88 15.31
C VAL A 216 -10.83 8.05 16.56
N VAL A 217 -11.20 6.78 16.37
CA VAL A 217 -11.58 5.85 17.46
C VAL A 217 -10.65 4.65 17.56
N GLY A 218 -9.75 4.51 16.59
CA GLY A 218 -8.84 3.39 16.49
C GLY A 218 -8.11 3.39 15.16
N GLU A 219 -7.50 2.26 14.86
CA GLU A 219 -6.63 2.13 13.70
C GLU A 219 -6.62 0.68 13.19
N VAL A 220 -6.40 0.54 11.89
CA VAL A 220 -6.10 -0.73 11.23
C VAL A 220 -4.67 -0.66 10.70
N ILE A 221 -3.88 -1.65 11.07
CA ILE A 221 -2.49 -1.85 10.61
C ILE A 221 -2.42 -3.20 9.93
N VAL A 222 -1.90 -3.23 8.71
CA VAL A 222 -1.55 -4.47 8.00
C VAL A 222 -0.04 -4.51 7.84
N MET A 223 0.57 -5.60 8.31
CA MET A 223 2.00 -5.84 8.25
C MET A 223 2.29 -7.07 7.38
N ALA A 224 3.33 -6.96 6.55
CA ALA A 224 3.90 -8.08 5.80
C ALA A 224 5.38 -8.21 6.13
N TYR A 225 5.85 -9.42 6.45
CA TYR A 225 7.24 -9.68 6.87
C TYR A 225 7.72 -8.77 8.03
N GLY A 226 6.82 -8.39 8.93
CA GLY A 226 7.10 -7.51 10.06
C GLY A 226 7.16 -6.01 9.73
N GLU A 227 6.95 -5.61 8.48
CA GLU A 227 6.91 -4.21 8.05
C GLU A 227 5.47 -3.75 7.82
N VAL A 228 5.15 -2.51 8.19
CA VAL A 228 3.82 -1.92 7.96
C VAL A 228 3.67 -1.63 6.47
N ILE A 229 2.71 -2.30 5.83
CA ILE A 229 2.39 -2.09 4.40
C ILE A 229 1.12 -1.25 4.19
N TYR A 230 0.26 -1.16 5.21
CA TYR A 230 -0.94 -0.34 5.19
C TYR A 230 -1.32 0.09 6.60
N GLN A 231 -1.73 1.34 6.75
CA GLN A 231 -2.15 1.93 8.02
C GLN A 231 -3.28 2.92 7.76
N LYS A 232 -4.37 2.81 8.51
CA LYS A 232 -5.52 3.71 8.39
C LYS A 232 -6.23 3.93 9.72
N ASP A 233 -6.48 5.20 10.03
CA ASP A 233 -7.35 5.63 11.12
C ASP A 233 -8.80 5.16 10.90
N ILE A 234 -9.41 4.59 11.93
CA ILE A 234 -10.83 4.31 11.97
C ILE A 234 -11.56 5.53 12.51
N ILE A 235 -12.45 6.07 11.68
CA ILE A 235 -13.20 7.29 11.98
C ILE A 235 -14.63 6.96 12.41
N SER A 236 -15.09 7.58 13.48
CA SER A 236 -16.48 7.43 13.94
C SER A 236 -17.47 8.03 12.95
N ASN A 237 -18.43 7.23 12.49
CA ASN A 237 -19.55 7.70 11.66
C ASN A 237 -20.71 8.30 12.47
N GLN A 238 -20.64 8.27 13.81
CA GLN A 238 -21.73 8.66 14.71
C GLN A 238 -21.27 9.39 15.98
N ASN A 239 -22.21 10.03 16.68
CA ASN A 239 -21.96 10.67 17.96
C ASN A 239 -22.24 9.70 19.12
N ILE A 240 -21.23 9.36 19.90
CA ILE A 240 -21.39 8.61 21.15
C ILE A 240 -21.52 9.58 22.32
N ARG A 241 -22.76 9.78 22.77
CA ARG A 241 -23.09 10.55 23.97
C ARG A 241 -23.11 9.67 25.23
N GLN A 242 -22.88 10.30 26.37
CA GLN A 242 -22.94 9.69 27.70
C GLN A 242 -24.00 10.37 28.56
N ASN A 243 -24.56 9.61 29.51
CA ASN A 243 -25.36 10.16 30.58
C ASN A 243 -24.45 10.83 31.61
N ILE A 244 -24.64 12.15 31.79
CA ILE A 244 -23.82 12.98 32.65
C ILE A 244 -23.90 12.53 34.12
N ILE A 245 -25.08 12.09 34.59
CA ILE A 245 -25.27 11.66 35.99
C ILE A 245 -24.49 10.38 36.26
N LEU A 246 -24.63 9.37 35.39
CA LEU A 246 -23.92 8.10 35.54
C LEU A 246 -22.40 8.30 35.48
N HIS A 247 -21.91 9.12 34.56
CA HIS A 247 -20.49 9.45 34.43
C HIS A 247 -19.96 10.17 35.68
N SER A 248 -20.67 11.19 36.18
CA SER A 248 -20.28 11.93 37.38
C SER A 248 -20.29 11.06 38.64
N LEU A 249 -21.29 10.18 38.79
CA LEU A 249 -21.34 9.23 39.91
C LEU A 249 -20.17 8.25 39.88
N ALA A 250 -19.84 7.71 38.70
CA ALA A 250 -18.71 6.80 38.56
C ALA A 250 -17.37 7.48 38.90
N ASN A 251 -17.15 8.71 38.42
CA ASN A 251 -15.94 9.46 38.75
C ASN A 251 -15.84 9.76 40.25
N ALA A 252 -16.96 10.03 40.93
CA ALA A 252 -16.97 10.21 42.37
C ALA A 252 -16.60 8.92 43.13
N VAL A 253 -17.11 7.77 42.68
CA VAL A 253 -16.79 6.46 43.27
C VAL A 253 -15.31 6.10 43.04
N ASP A 254 -14.80 6.24 41.82
CA ASP A 254 -13.39 5.97 41.49
C ASP A 254 -12.45 6.88 42.31
N TRP A 255 -12.82 8.15 42.50
CA TRP A 255 -12.04 9.07 43.34
C TRP A 255 -12.03 8.62 44.81
N ILE A 256 -13.16 8.19 45.36
CA ILE A 256 -13.26 7.69 46.74
C ILE A 256 -12.38 6.44 46.91
N GLN A 257 -12.43 5.49 45.98
CA GLN A 257 -11.68 4.24 46.03
C GLN A 257 -10.16 4.49 45.96
N ASN A 258 -9.71 5.38 45.08
CA ASN A 258 -8.30 5.71 44.95
C ASN A 258 -7.77 6.62 46.06
N ASN A 259 -8.65 7.24 46.85
CA ASN A 259 -8.31 8.17 47.94
C ASN A 259 -8.91 7.75 49.28
N ILE A 260 -8.93 6.45 49.60
CA ILE A 260 -9.56 5.87 50.81
C ILE A 260 -9.17 6.59 52.11
N LEU A 261 -7.90 7.00 52.26
CA LEU A 261 -7.45 7.70 53.47
C LEU A 261 -8.03 9.12 53.56
N VAL A 262 -8.08 9.84 52.44
CA VAL A 262 -8.62 11.20 52.37
C VAL A 262 -10.14 11.17 52.53
N SER A 263 -10.82 10.23 51.87
CA SER A 263 -12.26 10.07 51.97
C SER A 263 -12.68 9.61 53.38
N GLY A 264 -11.90 8.72 54.02
CA GLY A 264 -12.09 8.36 55.43
C GLY A 264 -11.94 9.55 56.38
N LEU A 265 -10.94 10.42 56.15
CA LEU A 265 -10.75 11.63 56.95
C LEU A 265 -11.91 12.62 56.80
N ILE A 266 -12.41 12.81 55.57
CA ILE A 266 -13.57 13.66 55.29
C ILE A 266 -14.81 13.14 56.00
N ILE A 267 -15.07 11.84 55.98
CA ILE A 267 -16.20 11.22 56.69
C ILE A 267 -16.09 11.46 58.20
N ILE A 268 -14.91 11.27 58.78
CA ILE A 268 -14.69 11.51 60.21
C ILE A 268 -14.95 12.98 60.58
N VAL A 269 -14.47 13.93 59.77
CA VAL A 269 -14.68 15.36 59.99
C VAL A 269 -16.16 15.73 59.86
N VAL A 270 -16.86 15.22 58.85
CA VAL A 270 -18.29 15.48 58.64
C VAL A 270 -19.14 14.88 59.77
N CYS A 271 -18.90 13.61 60.15
CA CYS A 271 -19.60 12.97 61.25
C CYS A 271 -19.29 13.66 62.60
N GLY A 272 -18.04 14.03 62.85
CA GLY A 272 -17.63 14.79 64.03
C GLY A 272 -18.32 16.16 64.11
N GLY A 273 -18.43 16.86 62.98
CA GLY A 273 -19.14 18.14 62.88
C GLY A 273 -20.65 18.00 63.15
N ILE A 274 -21.30 16.97 62.60
CA ILE A 274 -22.73 16.72 62.83
C ILE A 274 -23.01 16.39 64.30
N ILE A 275 -22.15 15.59 64.94
CA ILE A 275 -22.27 15.27 66.38
C ILE A 275 -22.07 16.51 67.25
N LEU A 276 -21.16 17.40 66.88
CA LEU A 276 -20.95 18.67 67.58
C LEU A 276 -22.14 19.63 67.44
N VAL A 277 -22.78 19.65 66.26
CA VAL A 277 -23.99 20.46 66.02
C VAL A 277 -25.22 19.87 66.72
N SER A 278 -25.36 18.55 66.80
CA SER A 278 -26.47 17.90 67.50
C SER A 278 -26.35 18.03 69.02
N ARG A 279 -25.13 18.00 69.57
CA ARG A 279 -24.87 18.26 71.01
C ARG A 279 -25.10 19.71 71.44
N LYS A 280 -25.06 20.68 70.54
CA LYS A 280 -25.34 22.10 70.84
C LYS A 280 -26.82 22.45 70.87
N LYS A 281 -27.71 21.52 70.51
CA LYS A 281 -29.18 21.72 70.46
C LYS A 281 -29.93 21.09 71.64
N HIS A 282 -29.23 20.51 72.61
CA HIS A 282 -29.74 20.14 73.93
C HIS A 282 -29.09 21.02 75.00
#